data_AF-A0A938MXG6-F1
#
_entry.id   AF-A0A938MXG6-F1
#
_cell.length_a   1.000
_cell.length_b   1.000
_cell.length_c   1.000
_cell.angle_alpha   90.00
_cell.angle_beta   90.00
_cell.angle_gamma   90.00
#
_symmetry.space_group_name_H-M   'P 1'
#
loop_
_entity.id
_entity.type
_entity.pdbx_description
1 polymer ?
#
loop_
_entity_poly.entity_id
_entity_poly.type
_entity_poly.pdbx_seq_one_letter_code
_entity_poly.pdbx_strand_id
1 'polypeptide(L)'
;MDTSMTSRTVGCAPRFVLALGILWAGSGHLCASEPPLLVLHGAAVFDSVAGRFVADRTIVIEGDRIRSVSSAVAAPPSGARLLDCRGKFVLPGLIDAHVHLVHLANRSHVTGDQFLPLFLANGVTSVRDAGVACVPRRMRDYWHSYRQESALAAETRDVRRGEFRKYQELTGLLHRAGVPLLVGTDTPEPFVPPGSSLHGELELLVASGLSPADVLSAATWQNARAMNQQDRLGTVEPGKLADLVILNADPTSDIRNTRQIFAVVRGGLVCDLAAARRAVPVE
;
A
#
# COMPACT_ATOMS: atom_id res chain seq x y z
N MET A 1 5.83 -55.67 48.08
CA MET A 1 5.21 -56.65 47.16
C MET A 1 4.49 -55.83 46.09
N ASP A 2 5.17 -55.53 44.99
CA ASP A 2 5.13 -56.33 43.73
C ASP A 2 3.78 -56.07 43.00
N THR A 3 3.68 -55.73 41.71
CA THR A 3 4.63 -55.79 40.60
C THR A 3 4.08 -55.00 39.38
N SER A 4 5.00 -54.56 38.52
CA SER A 4 4.94 -54.51 37.05
C SER A 4 3.93 -53.62 36.29
N MET A 5 4.51 -52.59 35.67
CA MET A 5 4.28 -52.17 34.28
C MET A 5 4.13 -53.35 33.30
N THR A 6 3.19 -53.25 32.36
CA THR A 6 3.27 -53.93 31.06
C THR A 6 3.14 -52.91 29.92
N SER A 7 4.27 -52.71 29.26
CA SER A 7 4.43 -52.01 27.99
C SER A 7 3.67 -52.75 26.87
N ARG A 8 2.79 -52.06 26.15
CA ARG A 8 2.32 -52.50 24.83
C ARG A 8 3.03 -51.70 23.75
N THR A 9 3.98 -52.35 23.11
CA THR A 9 4.57 -51.98 21.84
C THR A 9 3.51 -52.07 20.74
N VAL A 10 3.20 -50.94 20.09
CA VAL A 10 2.43 -50.93 18.84
C VAL A 10 3.43 -50.77 17.69
N GLY A 11 3.51 -51.81 16.88
CA GLY A 11 4.42 -51.93 15.74
C GLY A 11 4.13 -50.91 14.64
N CYS A 12 5.23 -50.40 14.09
CA CYS A 12 5.30 -49.59 12.88
C CYS A 12 4.97 -50.45 11.66
N ALA A 13 4.05 -49.99 10.81
CA ALA A 13 3.87 -50.48 9.44
C ALA A 13 3.94 -49.27 8.49
N PRO A 14 4.75 -49.33 7.41
CA PRO A 14 4.90 -48.21 6.50
C PRO A 14 3.71 -48.19 5.54
N ARG A 15 2.95 -47.09 5.51
CA ARG A 15 1.96 -46.85 4.47
C ARG A 15 2.60 -46.02 3.35
N PHE A 16 2.66 -46.66 2.18
CA PHE A 16 3.13 -46.11 0.93
C PHE A 16 2.35 -44.85 0.52
N VAL A 17 3.12 -43.92 -0.04
CA VAL A 17 2.73 -42.66 -0.66
C VAL A 17 1.88 -42.90 -1.91
N LEU A 18 0.78 -42.17 -2.05
CA LEU A 18 0.17 -41.86 -3.33
C LEU A 18 0.07 -40.34 -3.42
N ALA A 19 1.08 -39.74 -4.04
CA ALA A 19 1.11 -38.35 -4.41
C ALA A 19 0.16 -38.14 -5.59
N LEU A 20 -1.07 -37.68 -5.33
CA LEU A 20 -1.92 -37.13 -6.37
C LEU A 20 -1.43 -35.72 -6.69
N GLY A 21 -0.68 -35.59 -7.78
CA GLY A 21 -0.36 -34.31 -8.39
C GLY A 21 -1.65 -33.63 -8.85
N ILE A 22 -2.06 -32.58 -8.14
CA ILE A 22 -3.07 -31.65 -8.63
C ILE A 22 -2.34 -30.67 -9.55
N LEU A 23 -2.54 -30.83 -10.86
CA LEU A 23 -2.26 -29.79 -11.85
C LEU A 23 -3.06 -28.54 -11.47
N TRP A 24 -2.38 -27.49 -11.08
CA TRP A 24 -2.95 -26.15 -10.99
C TRP A 24 -3.17 -25.63 -12.41
N ALA A 25 -4.42 -25.66 -12.88
CA ALA A 25 -4.83 -24.93 -14.07
C ALA A 25 -4.83 -23.42 -13.72
N GLY A 26 -4.11 -22.64 -14.54
CA GLY A 26 -3.69 -21.28 -14.25
C GLY A 26 -4.82 -20.29 -13.98
N SER A 27 -4.64 -19.50 -12.92
CA SER A 27 -5.23 -18.18 -12.78
C SER A 27 -4.72 -17.30 -13.92
N GLY A 28 -5.65 -16.67 -14.64
CA GLY A 28 -5.37 -15.77 -15.75
C GLY A 28 -4.27 -14.78 -15.40
N HIS A 29 -3.22 -14.78 -16.21
CA HIS A 29 -2.14 -13.82 -16.11
C HIS A 29 -2.69 -12.42 -16.35
N LEU A 30 -2.77 -11.61 -15.28
CA LEU A 30 -3.01 -10.16 -15.33
C LEU A 30 -1.84 -9.38 -15.98
N CYS A 31 -0.83 -10.09 -16.50
CA CYS A 31 0.30 -9.52 -17.19
C CYS A 31 0.64 -10.36 -18.42
N ALA A 32 0.65 -9.73 -19.59
CA ALA A 32 1.43 -10.25 -20.71
C ALA A 32 2.91 -10.35 -20.29
N SER A 33 3.70 -11.19 -20.95
CA SER A 33 5.16 -11.20 -20.76
C SER A 33 5.71 -9.84 -21.20
N GLU A 34 5.82 -8.91 -20.25
CA GLU A 34 6.35 -7.57 -20.52
C GLU A 34 7.81 -7.68 -20.94
N PRO A 35 8.30 -6.77 -21.82
CA PRO A 35 9.70 -6.76 -22.18
C PRO A 35 10.57 -6.67 -20.93
N PRO A 36 11.81 -7.21 -20.97
CA PRO A 36 12.68 -7.28 -19.80
C PRO A 36 13.01 -5.91 -19.19
N LEU A 37 12.75 -4.83 -19.93
CA LEU A 37 13.12 -3.47 -19.58
C LEU A 37 11.97 -2.48 -19.86
N LEU A 38 11.62 -1.69 -18.86
CA LEU A 38 10.64 -0.60 -18.92
C LEU A 38 11.39 0.74 -18.74
N VAL A 39 11.08 1.72 -19.57
CA VAL A 39 11.67 3.07 -19.51
C VAL A 39 10.56 4.09 -19.31
N LEU A 40 10.62 4.83 -18.20
CA LEU A 40 9.76 6.00 -17.96
C LEU A 40 10.55 7.24 -18.36
N HIS A 41 10.11 7.95 -19.40
CA HIS A 41 10.91 8.99 -20.03
C HIS A 41 10.39 10.40 -19.76
N GLY A 42 11.26 11.28 -19.27
CA GLY A 42 11.01 12.72 -19.19
C GLY A 42 10.08 13.16 -18.06
N ALA A 43 10.03 12.41 -16.95
CA ALA A 43 9.16 12.74 -15.83
C ALA A 43 9.80 13.71 -14.83
N ALA A 44 8.97 14.44 -14.08
CA ALA A 44 9.38 15.01 -12.80
C ALA A 44 9.33 13.91 -11.73
N VAL A 45 10.46 13.60 -11.09
CA VAL A 45 10.54 12.52 -10.08
C VAL A 45 10.64 13.11 -8.69
N PHE A 46 9.79 12.65 -7.79
CA PHE A 46 9.78 13.11 -6.41
C PHE A 46 10.92 12.50 -5.61
N ASP A 47 11.75 13.36 -5.02
CA ASP A 47 12.71 13.01 -3.99
C ASP A 47 11.99 13.01 -2.64
N SER A 48 11.58 11.84 -2.17
CA SER A 48 10.85 11.69 -0.91
C SER A 48 11.64 12.06 0.34
N VAL A 49 12.98 12.14 0.24
CA VAL A 49 13.82 12.56 1.38
C VAL A 49 13.92 14.07 1.41
N ALA A 50 14.13 14.70 0.26
CA ALA A 50 14.25 16.15 0.15
C ALA A 50 12.91 16.90 0.05
N GLY A 51 11.79 16.19 -0.19
CA GLY A 51 10.45 16.78 -0.29
C GLY A 51 10.26 17.65 -1.52
N ARG A 52 10.83 17.28 -2.67
CA ARG A 52 10.74 18.09 -3.90
C ARG A 52 10.79 17.25 -5.17
N PHE A 53 10.23 17.79 -6.25
CA PHE A 53 10.38 17.20 -7.58
C PHE A 53 11.71 17.59 -8.25
N VAL A 54 12.26 16.64 -8.99
CA VAL A 54 13.42 16.84 -9.86
C VAL A 54 12.98 16.55 -11.30
N ALA A 55 13.01 17.58 -12.14
CA ALA A 55 12.51 17.53 -13.52
C ALA A 55 13.39 16.67 -14.46
N ASP A 56 12.81 16.35 -15.61
CA ASP A 56 13.46 15.75 -16.79
C ASP A 56 14.29 14.49 -16.48
N ARG A 57 13.71 13.60 -15.67
CA ARG A 57 14.33 12.32 -15.33
C ARG A 57 13.80 11.19 -16.22
N THR A 58 14.72 10.33 -16.60
CA THR A 58 14.45 9.02 -17.20
C THR A 58 14.72 7.94 -16.15
N ILE A 59 13.73 7.09 -15.90
CA ILE A 59 13.83 5.94 -15.00
C ILE A 59 13.90 4.68 -15.87
N VAL A 60 14.95 3.89 -15.68
CA VAL A 60 15.08 2.58 -16.33
C VAL A 60 14.80 1.50 -15.29
N ILE A 61 13.89 0.60 -15.62
CA ILE A 61 13.43 -0.51 -14.78
C ILE A 61 13.78 -1.81 -15.49
N GLU A 62 14.40 -2.74 -14.76
CA GLU A 62 14.77 -4.07 -15.27
C GLU A 62 14.29 -5.12 -14.26
N GLY A 63 13.44 -6.04 -14.72
CA GLY A 63 12.71 -6.93 -13.82
C GLY A 63 11.86 -6.14 -12.82
N ASP A 64 12.04 -6.40 -11.53
CA ASP A 64 11.29 -5.75 -10.45
C ASP A 64 12.00 -4.53 -9.83
N ARG A 65 13.14 -4.10 -10.39
CA ARG A 65 14.00 -3.06 -9.79
C ARG A 65 14.25 -1.87 -10.70
N ILE A 66 14.45 -0.72 -10.06
CA ILE A 66 14.97 0.48 -10.69
C ILE A 66 16.46 0.25 -10.97
N ARG A 67 16.85 0.23 -12.24
CA ARG A 67 18.25 0.13 -12.66
C ARG A 67 18.96 1.48 -12.58
N SER A 68 18.31 2.54 -13.04
CA SER A 68 18.89 3.89 -13.04
C SER A 68 17.83 4.98 -13.04
N VAL A 69 18.20 6.15 -12.52
CA VAL A 69 17.46 7.40 -12.62
C VAL A 69 18.46 8.47 -13.08
N SER A 70 18.24 9.06 -14.25
CA SER A 70 19.21 10.00 -14.84
C SER A 70 18.54 11.12 -15.62
N SER A 71 19.26 12.20 -15.89
CA SER A 71 18.84 13.26 -16.82
C SER A 71 19.15 12.94 -18.29
N ALA A 72 19.92 11.87 -18.55
CA ALA A 72 20.33 11.52 -19.90
C ALA A 72 19.23 10.74 -20.62
N VAL A 73 18.96 11.15 -21.86
CA VAL A 73 18.11 10.40 -22.79
C VAL A 73 19.02 9.44 -23.56
N ALA A 74 19.36 8.31 -22.95
CA ALA A 74 19.87 7.20 -23.76
C ALA A 74 18.70 6.70 -24.62
N ALA A 75 18.96 6.41 -25.90
CA ALA A 75 17.99 5.69 -26.72
C ALA A 75 17.56 4.43 -25.95
N PRO A 76 16.24 4.16 -25.82
CA PRO A 76 15.78 2.98 -25.10
C PRO A 76 16.46 1.74 -25.70
N PRO A 77 16.98 0.81 -24.89
CA PRO A 77 17.51 -0.45 -25.39
C PRO A 77 16.49 -1.11 -26.33
N SER A 78 16.95 -1.77 -27.41
CA SER A 78 16.04 -2.41 -28.36
C SER A 78 15.11 -3.40 -27.64
N GLY A 79 13.81 -3.27 -27.84
CA GLY A 79 12.80 -4.12 -27.18
C GLY A 79 12.32 -3.62 -25.83
N ALA A 80 12.83 -2.50 -25.30
CA ALA A 80 12.30 -1.90 -24.09
C ALA A 80 10.89 -1.32 -24.30
N ARG A 81 10.01 -1.48 -23.31
CA ARG A 81 8.74 -0.74 -23.28
C ARG A 81 9.04 0.70 -22.87
N LEU A 82 8.68 1.65 -23.72
CA LEU A 82 8.81 3.07 -23.43
C LEU A 82 7.45 3.63 -22.98
N LEU A 83 7.43 4.28 -21.82
CA LEU A 83 6.30 5.09 -21.37
C LEU A 83 6.73 6.57 -21.39
N ASP A 84 6.06 7.37 -22.22
CA ASP A 84 6.27 8.81 -22.26
C ASP A 84 5.65 9.46 -21.02
N CYS A 85 6.51 9.99 -20.15
CA CYS A 85 6.13 10.63 -18.90
C CYS A 85 6.42 12.13 -18.91
N ARG A 86 6.61 12.75 -20.09
CA ARG A 86 6.74 14.20 -20.19
C ARG A 86 5.49 14.90 -19.64
N GLY A 87 5.72 15.90 -18.80
CA GLY A 87 4.68 16.60 -18.06
C GLY A 87 3.94 15.73 -17.03
N LYS A 88 4.48 14.56 -16.66
CA LYS A 88 3.96 13.69 -15.59
C LYS A 88 4.85 13.77 -14.36
N PHE A 89 4.27 13.40 -13.22
CA PHE A 89 4.91 13.42 -11.91
C PHE A 89 5.00 12.00 -11.38
N VAL A 90 6.21 11.53 -11.07
CA VAL A 90 6.47 10.17 -10.57
C VAL A 90 6.77 10.23 -9.08
N LEU A 91 5.99 9.49 -8.31
CA LEU A 91 6.22 9.21 -6.90
C LEU A 91 6.68 7.76 -6.73
N PRO A 92 7.41 7.43 -5.65
CA PRO A 92 7.38 6.08 -5.12
C PRO A 92 5.92 5.67 -4.86
N GLY A 93 5.66 4.37 -4.95
CA GLY A 93 4.37 3.79 -4.60
C GLY A 93 3.89 4.25 -3.22
N LEU A 94 2.62 4.67 -3.11
CA LEU A 94 2.07 5.07 -1.83
C LEU A 94 2.00 3.85 -0.91
N ILE A 95 2.31 4.07 0.36
CA ILE A 95 2.32 3.03 1.38
C ILE A 95 1.24 3.35 2.41
N ASP A 96 0.31 2.44 2.63
CA ASP A 96 -0.66 2.54 3.72
C ASP A 96 -0.11 1.80 4.95
N ALA A 97 0.35 2.54 5.96
CA ALA A 97 1.04 1.97 7.11
C ALA A 97 0.10 1.31 8.12
N HIS A 98 -1.23 1.36 7.94
CA HIS A 98 -2.15 0.77 8.91
C HIS A 98 -3.44 0.33 8.24
N VAL A 99 -3.53 -0.97 7.95
CA VAL A 99 -4.72 -1.62 7.40
C VAL A 99 -5.04 -2.90 8.17
N HIS A 100 -6.27 -3.41 8.11
CA HIS A 100 -6.65 -4.70 8.70
C HIS A 100 -7.15 -5.67 7.62
N LEU A 101 -6.24 -6.32 6.88
CA LEU A 101 -6.59 -7.18 5.73
C LEU A 101 -7.31 -8.45 6.16
N VAL A 102 -6.84 -9.11 7.22
CA VAL A 102 -7.50 -10.32 7.75
C VAL A 102 -8.93 -10.02 8.21
N HIS A 103 -9.12 -8.85 8.81
CA HIS A 103 -10.44 -8.41 9.26
C HIS A 103 -11.38 -8.12 8.10
N LEU A 104 -10.87 -7.45 7.06
CA LEU A 104 -11.59 -7.22 5.80
C LEU A 104 -12.02 -8.53 5.17
N ALA A 105 -11.07 -9.45 4.96
CA ALA A 105 -11.33 -10.74 4.36
C ALA A 105 -12.42 -11.52 5.14
N ASN A 106 -12.29 -11.56 6.47
CA ASN A 106 -13.21 -12.33 7.31
C ASN A 106 -14.61 -11.71 7.41
N ARG A 107 -14.74 -10.39 7.56
CA ARG A 107 -16.04 -9.71 7.73
C ARG A 107 -16.82 -9.61 6.42
N SER A 108 -16.12 -9.40 5.31
CA SER A 108 -16.74 -9.24 3.99
C SER A 108 -16.81 -10.56 3.23
N HIS A 109 -16.29 -11.66 3.78
CA HIS A 109 -16.21 -12.97 3.12
C HIS A 109 -15.54 -12.90 1.74
N VAL A 110 -14.47 -12.13 1.66
CA VAL A 110 -13.68 -11.92 0.44
C VAL A 110 -12.25 -12.41 0.60
N THR A 111 -11.61 -12.74 -0.51
CA THR A 111 -10.21 -13.10 -0.58
C THR A 111 -9.35 -11.89 -0.99
N GLY A 112 -8.03 -12.00 -0.79
CA GLY A 112 -7.08 -10.91 -1.08
C GLY A 112 -7.17 -10.37 -2.50
N ASP A 113 -7.30 -11.26 -3.49
CA ASP A 113 -7.47 -10.94 -4.91
C ASP A 113 -8.73 -10.10 -5.20
N GLN A 114 -9.72 -10.10 -4.32
CA GLN A 114 -10.95 -9.32 -4.48
C GLN A 114 -10.87 -7.91 -3.87
N PHE A 115 -9.85 -7.57 -3.08
CA PHE A 115 -9.74 -6.22 -2.50
C PHE A 115 -8.37 -5.56 -2.65
N LEU A 116 -7.29 -6.33 -2.78
CA LEU A 116 -5.95 -5.80 -3.06
C LEU A 116 -5.90 -4.96 -4.35
N PRO A 117 -6.67 -5.29 -5.42
CA PRO A 117 -6.75 -4.42 -6.59
C PRO A 117 -7.29 -3.00 -6.30
N LEU A 118 -8.10 -2.79 -5.25
CA LEU A 118 -8.56 -1.45 -4.88
C LEU A 118 -7.41 -0.53 -4.46
N PHE A 119 -6.42 -1.08 -3.74
CA PHE A 119 -5.23 -0.34 -3.34
C PHE A 119 -4.44 0.10 -4.57
N LEU A 120 -4.14 -0.85 -5.47
CA LEU A 120 -3.41 -0.57 -6.70
C LEU A 120 -4.14 0.43 -7.62
N ALA A 121 -5.48 0.32 -7.73
CA ALA A 121 -6.31 1.25 -8.49
C ALA A 121 -6.24 2.71 -8.00
N ASN A 122 -5.75 2.92 -6.76
CA ASN A 122 -5.56 4.20 -6.10
C ASN A 122 -4.07 4.50 -5.82
N GLY A 123 -3.14 3.82 -6.50
CA GLY A 123 -1.70 4.10 -6.37
C GLY A 123 -1.06 3.62 -5.07
N VAL A 124 -1.80 2.86 -4.25
CA VAL A 124 -1.27 2.23 -3.03
C VAL A 124 -0.66 0.89 -3.42
N THR A 125 0.67 0.81 -3.41
CA THR A 125 1.42 -0.38 -3.88
C THR A 125 1.84 -1.30 -2.75
N SER A 126 1.85 -0.78 -1.52
CA SER A 126 2.25 -1.50 -0.31
C SER A 126 1.32 -1.13 0.84
N VAL A 127 1.02 -2.13 1.67
CA VAL A 127 0.19 -1.96 2.86
C VAL A 127 0.79 -2.74 4.02
N ARG A 128 0.58 -2.29 5.26
CA ARG A 128 0.95 -3.03 6.47
C ARG A 128 -0.29 -3.50 7.21
N ASP A 129 -0.48 -4.82 7.28
CA ASP A 129 -1.51 -5.40 8.14
C ASP A 129 -1.18 -5.12 9.61
N ALA A 130 -2.09 -4.42 10.28
CA ALA A 130 -2.00 -4.00 11.68
C ALA A 130 -2.33 -5.10 12.68
N GLY A 131 -2.87 -6.23 12.21
CA GLY A 131 -3.00 -7.47 12.96
C GLY A 131 -4.10 -7.45 14.01
N VAL A 132 -5.03 -8.39 13.91
CA VAL A 132 -5.93 -8.77 15.02
C VAL A 132 -5.98 -10.29 15.23
N ALA A 133 -5.16 -11.04 14.50
CA ALA A 133 -5.16 -12.50 14.50
C ALA A 133 -4.71 -13.09 15.85
N CYS A 134 -3.76 -12.45 16.53
CA CYS A 134 -3.24 -12.88 17.83
C CYS A 134 -4.14 -12.51 19.03
N VAL A 135 -5.22 -11.76 18.81
CA VAL A 135 -6.12 -11.33 19.89
C VAL A 135 -7.05 -12.49 20.28
N PRO A 136 -7.22 -12.83 21.57
CA PRO A 136 -8.16 -13.87 21.97
C PRO A 136 -9.60 -13.52 21.57
N ARG A 137 -10.41 -14.53 21.20
CA ARG A 137 -11.80 -14.35 20.77
C ARG A 137 -12.61 -13.51 21.77
N ARG A 138 -12.49 -13.78 23.08
CA ARG A 138 -13.17 -13.02 24.15
C ARG A 138 -12.92 -11.51 24.10
N MET A 139 -11.72 -11.09 23.70
CA MET A 139 -11.34 -9.69 23.66
C MET A 139 -11.87 -9.02 22.40
N ARG A 140 -11.88 -9.74 21.26
CA ARG A 140 -12.58 -9.30 20.06
C ARG A 140 -14.07 -9.12 20.31
N ASP A 141 -14.72 -10.11 20.94
CA ASP A 141 -16.15 -10.07 21.25
C ASP A 141 -16.50 -8.88 22.16
N TYR A 142 -15.65 -8.57 23.15
CA TYR A 142 -15.79 -7.36 23.98
C TYR A 142 -15.64 -6.06 23.18
N TRP A 143 -14.67 -5.96 22.27
CA TRP A 143 -14.53 -4.76 21.43
C TRP A 143 -15.75 -4.55 20.52
N HIS A 144 -16.35 -5.64 20.04
CA HIS A 144 -17.59 -5.59 19.29
C HIS A 144 -18.76 -5.03 20.11
N SER A 145 -18.92 -5.44 21.38
CA SER A 145 -19.97 -4.90 22.24
C SER A 145 -19.73 -3.44 22.60
N TYR A 146 -18.50 -3.09 22.99
CA TYR A 146 -18.11 -1.70 23.31
C TYR A 146 -18.44 -0.74 22.16
N ARG A 147 -18.18 -1.15 20.93
CA ARG A 147 -18.45 -0.34 19.73
C ARG A 147 -19.94 -0.09 19.51
N GLN A 148 -20.81 -1.07 19.78
CA GLN A 148 -22.26 -0.91 19.67
C GLN A 148 -22.78 0.07 20.73
N GLU A 149 -22.23 0.02 21.94
CA GLU A 149 -22.59 0.88 23.06
C GLU A 149 -22.05 2.32 22.90
N SER A 150 -20.95 2.50 22.18
CA SER A 150 -20.30 3.79 21.93
C SER A 150 -20.76 4.49 20.64
N ALA A 151 -21.92 4.11 20.10
CA ALA A 151 -22.42 4.66 18.84
C ALA A 151 -22.55 6.20 18.88
N LEU A 152 -22.29 6.85 17.75
CA LEU A 152 -22.42 8.30 17.61
C LEU A 152 -23.89 8.71 17.83
N ALA A 153 -24.17 9.32 18.97
CA ALA A 153 -25.45 9.94 19.27
C ALA A 153 -25.48 11.37 18.72
N ALA A 154 -26.64 11.83 18.23
CA ALA A 154 -26.79 13.17 17.65
C ALA A 154 -26.36 14.28 18.63
N GLU A 155 -26.61 14.05 19.91
CA GLU A 155 -26.30 14.91 21.05
C GLU A 155 -24.79 15.09 21.25
N THR A 156 -23.98 14.11 20.84
CA THR A 156 -22.51 14.15 20.99
C THR A 156 -21.80 14.71 19.76
N ARG A 157 -22.51 14.99 18.67
CA ARG A 157 -21.91 15.33 17.36
C ARG A 157 -21.01 16.55 17.42
N ASP A 158 -21.41 17.59 18.12
CA ASP A 158 -20.61 18.82 18.24
C ASP A 158 -19.37 18.62 19.12
N VAL A 159 -19.47 17.80 20.17
CA VAL A 159 -18.33 17.39 20.98
C VAL A 159 -17.30 16.65 20.13
N ARG A 160 -17.75 15.66 19.34
CA ARG A 160 -16.87 14.91 18.43
C ARG A 160 -16.22 15.79 17.37
N ARG A 161 -16.94 16.78 16.83
CA ARG A 161 -16.36 17.77 15.91
C ARG A 161 -15.28 18.61 16.60
N GLY A 162 -15.47 18.96 17.86
CA GLY A 162 -14.46 19.64 18.69
C GLY A 162 -13.22 18.77 18.95
N GLU A 163 -13.42 17.50 19.30
CA GLU A 163 -12.32 16.53 19.48
C GLU A 163 -11.51 16.34 18.20
N PHE A 164 -12.18 16.19 17.05
CA PHE A 164 -11.52 16.05 15.75
C PHE A 164 -10.59 17.23 15.44
N ARG A 165 -11.06 18.47 15.68
CA ARG A 165 -10.23 19.68 15.49
C ARG A 165 -9.00 19.67 16.40
N LYS A 166 -9.13 19.22 17.66
CA LYS A 166 -7.99 19.09 18.58
C LYS A 166 -6.98 18.05 18.08
N TYR A 167 -7.44 16.94 17.49
CA TYR A 167 -6.54 15.97 16.88
C TYR A 167 -5.79 16.56 15.68
N GLN A 168 -6.47 17.32 14.80
CA GLN A 168 -5.79 18.01 13.70
C GLN A 168 -4.76 19.02 14.21
N GLU A 169 -5.09 19.79 15.23
CA GLU A 169 -4.15 20.74 15.86
C GLU A 169 -2.93 20.02 16.46
N LEU A 170 -3.15 18.93 17.19
CA LEU A 170 -2.09 18.11 17.77
C LEU A 170 -1.18 17.53 16.67
N THR A 171 -1.75 16.99 15.60
CA THR A 171 -0.99 16.47 14.45
C THR A 171 -0.09 17.57 13.86
N GLY A 172 -0.61 18.76 13.65
CA GLY A 172 0.17 19.91 13.19
C GLY A 172 1.27 20.33 14.15
N LEU A 173 1.00 20.31 15.47
CA LEU A 173 2.00 20.60 16.51
C LEU A 173 3.15 19.58 16.52
N LEU A 174 2.83 18.29 16.43
CA LEU A 174 3.82 17.21 16.36
C LEU A 174 4.71 17.36 15.12
N HIS A 175 4.10 17.63 13.95
CA HIS A 175 4.85 17.86 12.73
C HIS A 175 5.81 19.06 12.85
N ARG A 176 5.33 20.20 13.35
CA ARG A 176 6.17 21.39 13.57
C ARG A 176 7.30 21.16 14.58
N ALA A 177 7.10 20.24 15.52
CA ALA A 177 8.13 19.82 16.47
C ALA A 177 9.15 18.82 15.88
N GLY A 178 9.03 18.47 14.60
CA GLY A 178 9.94 17.54 13.91
C GLY A 178 9.66 16.07 14.21
N VAL A 179 8.50 15.73 14.79
CA VAL A 179 8.10 14.34 15.01
C VAL A 179 7.80 13.70 13.65
N PRO A 180 8.45 12.58 13.30
CA PRO A 180 8.12 11.84 12.10
C PRO A 180 6.68 11.35 12.15
N LEU A 181 5.89 11.71 11.14
CA LEU A 181 4.51 11.24 10.99
C LEU A 181 4.43 10.15 9.92
N LEU A 182 3.48 9.25 10.11
CA LEU A 182 3.14 8.17 9.20
C LEU A 182 1.77 8.42 8.58
N VAL A 183 1.49 7.75 7.47
CA VAL A 183 0.17 7.79 6.82
C VAL A 183 -0.42 6.39 6.82
N GLY A 184 -1.65 6.24 7.30
CA GLY A 184 -2.40 4.99 7.23
C GLY A 184 -3.88 5.21 7.47
N THR A 185 -4.72 4.29 6.97
CA THR A 185 -6.18 4.53 6.89
C THR A 185 -6.99 3.90 7.99
N ASP A 186 -6.53 2.79 8.56
CA ASP A 186 -7.33 1.88 9.39
C ASP A 186 -8.49 1.20 8.63
N THR A 187 -8.40 1.11 7.29
CA THR A 187 -9.33 0.32 6.49
C THR A 187 -9.38 -1.14 6.98
N PRO A 188 -10.56 -1.79 7.08
CA PRO A 188 -11.85 -1.41 6.49
C PRO A 188 -12.86 -0.90 7.52
N GLU A 189 -12.45 0.00 8.41
CA GLU A 189 -13.42 0.69 9.25
C GLU A 189 -14.58 1.28 8.41
N PRO A 190 -15.83 1.33 8.92
CA PRO A 190 -16.97 1.83 8.17
C PRO A 190 -16.69 3.21 7.56
N PHE A 191 -16.99 3.36 6.28
CA PHE A 191 -16.71 4.56 5.47
C PHE A 191 -15.22 4.84 5.21
N VAL A 192 -14.32 3.91 5.50
CA VAL A 192 -12.90 3.94 5.15
C VAL A 192 -12.65 2.89 4.05
N PRO A 193 -12.96 3.19 2.78
CA PRO A 193 -12.80 2.24 1.68
C PRO A 193 -11.31 1.93 1.42
N PRO A 194 -10.94 0.66 1.14
CA PRO A 194 -9.56 0.28 0.81
C PRO A 194 -8.99 1.08 -0.36
N GLY A 195 -7.75 1.56 -0.23
CA GLY A 195 -7.05 2.33 -1.24
C GLY A 195 -7.50 3.79 -1.34
N SER A 196 -8.78 4.04 -1.69
CA SER A 196 -9.24 5.41 -1.97
C SER A 196 -9.31 6.31 -0.73
N SER A 197 -9.52 5.74 0.46
CA SER A 197 -9.48 6.48 1.73
C SER A 197 -8.11 7.05 2.06
N LEU A 198 -7.02 6.47 1.57
CA LEU A 198 -5.66 6.98 1.80
C LEU A 198 -5.53 8.42 1.29
N HIS A 199 -6.11 8.73 0.13
CA HIS A 199 -6.09 10.10 -0.38
C HIS A 199 -6.86 11.09 0.51
N GLY A 200 -7.91 10.63 1.21
CA GLY A 200 -8.60 11.41 2.22
C GLY A 200 -7.71 11.69 3.42
N GLU A 201 -6.95 10.70 3.87
CA GLU A 201 -5.95 10.86 4.93
C GLU A 201 -4.88 11.90 4.54
N LEU A 202 -4.39 11.86 3.28
CA LEU A 202 -3.43 12.87 2.79
C LEU A 202 -4.01 14.29 2.88
N GLU A 203 -5.29 14.48 2.53
CA GLU A 203 -5.97 15.77 2.66
C GLU A 203 -6.14 16.20 4.12
N LEU A 204 -6.45 15.27 5.03
CA LEU A 204 -6.59 15.56 6.45
C LEU A 204 -5.26 15.99 7.08
N LEU A 205 -4.14 15.42 6.64
CA LEU A 205 -2.81 15.83 7.07
C LEU A 205 -2.45 17.23 6.57
N VAL A 206 -2.76 17.55 5.30
CA VAL A 206 -2.63 18.94 4.80
C VAL A 206 -3.51 19.90 5.58
N ALA A 207 -4.77 19.52 5.86
CA ALA A 207 -5.68 20.32 6.69
C ALA A 207 -5.20 20.48 8.14
N SER A 208 -4.33 19.59 8.61
CA SER A 208 -3.66 19.66 9.92
C SER A 208 -2.42 20.57 9.89
N GLY A 209 -2.05 21.12 8.74
CA GLY A 209 -0.97 22.10 8.58
C GLY A 209 0.35 21.54 8.05
N LEU A 210 0.38 20.30 7.53
CA LEU A 210 1.52 19.78 6.79
C LEU A 210 1.54 20.35 5.37
N SER A 211 2.73 20.55 4.80
CA SER A 211 2.83 20.83 3.37
C SER A 211 2.49 19.57 2.55
N PRO A 212 1.96 19.69 1.32
CA PRO A 212 1.76 18.53 0.46
C PRO A 212 3.04 17.70 0.25
N ALA A 213 4.22 18.35 0.17
CA ALA A 213 5.50 17.65 0.07
C ALA A 213 5.79 16.78 1.31
N ASP A 214 5.58 17.31 2.51
CA ASP A 214 5.78 16.56 3.76
C ASP A 214 4.82 15.37 3.86
N VAL A 215 3.57 15.54 3.41
CA VAL A 215 2.58 14.46 3.35
C VAL A 215 3.00 13.36 2.37
N LEU A 216 3.53 13.71 1.20
CA LEU A 216 4.05 12.72 0.24
C LEU A 216 5.27 11.99 0.78
N SER A 217 6.18 12.69 1.45
CA SER A 217 7.32 12.09 2.16
C SER A 217 6.87 11.16 3.28
N ALA A 218 5.83 11.52 4.03
CA ALA A 218 5.23 10.67 5.05
C ALA A 218 4.64 9.38 4.46
N ALA A 219 3.85 9.52 3.38
CA ALA A 219 3.18 8.41 2.70
C ALA A 219 4.12 7.46 1.91
N THR A 220 5.41 7.82 1.78
CA THR A 220 6.40 7.04 1.04
C THR A 220 7.59 6.68 1.91
N TRP A 221 8.61 7.54 1.97
CA TRP A 221 9.87 7.27 2.65
C TRP A 221 9.71 7.06 4.16
N GLN A 222 8.93 7.90 4.87
CA GLN A 222 8.80 7.74 6.33
C GLN A 222 8.07 6.46 6.70
N ASN A 223 7.01 6.11 5.97
CA ASN A 223 6.35 4.82 6.10
C ASN A 223 7.34 3.67 5.86
N ALA A 224 8.09 3.69 4.75
CA ALA A 224 9.09 2.66 4.48
C ALA A 224 10.13 2.55 5.60
N ARG A 225 10.63 3.67 6.11
CA ARG A 225 11.60 3.72 7.21
C ARG A 225 11.05 3.19 8.53
N ALA A 226 9.82 3.58 8.92
CA ALA A 226 9.20 3.10 10.15
C ALA A 226 8.95 1.59 10.12
N MET A 227 8.84 0.99 8.94
CA MET A 227 8.67 -0.45 8.73
C MET A 227 9.98 -1.19 8.42
N ASN A 228 11.14 -0.54 8.54
CA ASN A 228 12.44 -1.11 8.18
C ASN A 228 12.50 -1.65 6.74
N GLN A 229 11.79 -0.99 5.81
CA GLN A 229 11.74 -1.30 4.38
C GLN A 229 12.41 -0.24 3.51
N GLN A 230 13.07 0.75 4.12
CA GLN A 230 13.68 1.88 3.41
C GLN A 230 14.74 1.47 2.38
N ASP A 231 15.36 0.30 2.53
CA ASP A 231 16.36 -0.22 1.60
C ASP A 231 15.72 -0.74 0.29
N ARG A 232 14.39 -0.90 0.27
CA ARG A 232 13.64 -1.52 -0.83
C ARG A 232 12.51 -0.64 -1.37
N LEU A 233 11.91 0.20 -0.53
CA LEU A 233 10.70 0.98 -0.81
C LEU A 233 10.88 2.47 -0.42
N GLY A 234 9.94 3.29 -0.85
CA GLY A 234 9.74 4.66 -0.33
C GLY A 234 10.55 5.76 -1.01
N THR A 235 11.46 5.44 -1.94
CA THR A 235 12.16 6.42 -2.81
C THR A 235 12.33 5.85 -4.22
N VAL A 236 12.56 6.73 -5.20
CA VAL A 236 12.88 6.34 -6.59
C VAL A 236 14.39 6.36 -6.77
N GLU A 237 15.05 5.26 -6.40
CA GLU A 237 16.51 5.14 -6.40
C GLU A 237 16.98 3.82 -7.04
N PRO A 238 18.16 3.81 -7.70
CA PRO A 238 18.75 2.58 -8.22
C PRO A 238 18.83 1.47 -7.17
N GLY A 239 18.51 0.25 -7.58
CA GLY A 239 18.51 -0.94 -6.74
C GLY A 239 17.20 -1.18 -5.97
N LYS A 240 16.34 -0.18 -5.80
CA LYS A 240 15.05 -0.34 -5.09
C LYS A 240 13.97 -0.97 -5.98
N LEU A 241 12.90 -1.44 -5.36
CA LEU A 241 11.76 -2.01 -6.08
C LEU A 241 11.09 -0.93 -6.95
N ALA A 242 10.71 -1.32 -8.17
CA ALA A 242 10.00 -0.48 -9.10
C ALA A 242 8.50 -0.46 -8.78
N ASP A 243 8.17 0.11 -7.62
CA ASP A 243 6.82 0.42 -7.18
C ASP A 243 6.61 1.92 -7.28
N LEU A 244 5.84 2.37 -8.27
CA LEU A 244 5.75 3.79 -8.64
C LEU A 244 4.30 4.19 -8.93
N VAL A 245 3.94 5.42 -8.61
CA VAL A 245 2.72 6.07 -9.09
C VAL A 245 3.11 7.21 -10.02
N ILE A 246 2.51 7.23 -11.20
CA ILE A 246 2.69 8.30 -12.18
C ILE A 246 1.39 9.09 -12.23
N LEU A 247 1.48 10.41 -12.05
CA LEU A 247 0.36 11.33 -11.94
C LEU A 247 0.33 12.31 -13.12
N ASN A 248 -0.88 12.73 -13.49
CA ASN A 248 -1.11 13.73 -14.54
C ASN A 248 -0.89 15.18 -14.09
N ALA A 249 -0.86 15.43 -12.78
CA ALA A 249 -0.75 16.77 -12.20
C ALA A 249 0.14 16.76 -10.96
N ASP A 250 0.71 17.93 -10.62
CA ASP A 250 1.67 18.09 -9.53
C ASP A 250 1.00 17.95 -8.16
N PRO A 251 1.27 16.88 -7.38
CA PRO A 251 0.70 16.70 -6.05
C PRO A 251 1.26 17.65 -4.99
N THR A 252 2.36 18.36 -5.25
CA THR A 252 2.89 19.37 -4.32
C THR A 252 2.13 20.71 -4.42
N SER A 253 1.53 20.99 -5.57
CA SER A 253 0.66 22.16 -5.76
C SER A 253 -0.73 21.98 -5.11
N ASP A 254 -1.24 20.75 -5.14
CA ASP A 254 -2.51 20.35 -4.52
C ASP A 254 -2.46 18.85 -4.27
N ILE A 255 -2.56 18.44 -3.00
CA ILE A 255 -2.47 17.03 -2.61
C ILE A 255 -3.56 16.16 -3.26
N ARG A 256 -4.68 16.75 -3.67
CA ARG A 256 -5.76 16.05 -4.37
C ARG A 256 -5.33 15.52 -5.74
N ASN A 257 -4.27 16.07 -6.33
CA ASN A 257 -3.70 15.59 -7.59
C ASN A 257 -3.13 14.16 -7.49
N THR A 258 -2.92 13.63 -6.28
CA THR A 258 -2.60 12.21 -6.07
C THR A 258 -3.67 11.26 -6.63
N ARG A 259 -4.91 11.72 -6.81
CA ARG A 259 -5.99 10.93 -7.46
C ARG A 259 -5.92 10.92 -8.98
N GLN A 260 -5.15 11.83 -9.59
CA GLN A 260 -5.05 11.96 -11.04
C GLN A 260 -4.01 10.98 -11.61
N ILE A 261 -4.23 9.69 -11.37
CA ILE A 261 -3.28 8.62 -11.70
C ILE A 261 -3.26 8.39 -13.21
N PHE A 262 -2.09 8.58 -13.80
CA PHE A 262 -1.78 8.23 -15.18
C PHE A 262 -1.48 6.73 -15.31
N ALA A 263 -0.62 6.21 -14.44
CA ALA A 263 -0.24 4.80 -14.42
C ALA A 263 0.29 4.41 -13.02
N VAL A 264 0.25 3.11 -12.72
CA VAL A 264 0.93 2.52 -11.55
C VAL A 264 1.87 1.44 -12.08
N VAL A 265 3.07 1.41 -11.53
CA VAL A 265 4.04 0.32 -11.72
C VAL A 265 4.13 -0.44 -10.41
N ARG A 266 3.97 -1.76 -10.45
CA ARG A 266 4.17 -2.65 -9.30
C ARG A 266 5.13 -3.76 -9.68
N GLY A 267 6.25 -3.87 -8.97
CA GLY A 267 7.27 -4.88 -9.27
C GLY A 267 7.78 -4.76 -10.71
N GLY A 268 7.90 -3.53 -11.21
CA GLY A 268 8.36 -3.23 -12.56
C GLY A 268 7.36 -3.41 -13.70
N LEU A 269 6.15 -3.88 -13.41
CA LEU A 269 5.08 -4.09 -14.39
C LEU A 269 4.07 -2.94 -14.36
N VAL A 270 3.62 -2.47 -15.53
CA VAL A 270 2.59 -1.43 -15.60
C VAL A 270 1.22 -2.07 -15.36
N CYS A 271 0.54 -1.68 -14.28
CA CYS A 271 -0.73 -2.27 -13.90
C CYS A 271 -1.88 -1.85 -14.82
N ASP A 272 -2.78 -2.79 -15.15
CA ASP A 272 -4.08 -2.47 -15.76
C ASP A 272 -5.04 -1.97 -14.66
N LEU A 273 -5.11 -0.65 -14.48
CA LEU A 273 -5.98 -0.01 -13.48
C LEU A 273 -7.47 -0.19 -13.81
N ALA A 274 -7.83 -0.38 -15.07
CA ALA A 274 -9.21 -0.62 -15.45
C ALA A 274 -9.64 -2.04 -15.03
N ALA A 275 -8.78 -3.03 -15.22
CA ALA A 275 -8.99 -4.37 -14.67
C ALA A 275 -9.02 -4.36 -13.14
N ALA A 276 -8.10 -3.64 -12.49
CA ALA A 276 -8.07 -3.54 -11.03
C ALA A 276 -9.37 -2.97 -10.44
N ARG A 277 -9.96 -1.97 -11.09
CA ARG A 277 -11.26 -1.39 -10.69
C ARG A 277 -12.43 -2.34 -10.94
N ARG A 278 -12.40 -3.12 -12.04
CA ARG A 278 -13.45 -4.10 -12.35
C ARG A 278 -13.40 -5.35 -11.46
N ALA A 279 -12.24 -5.66 -10.90
CA ALA A 279 -12.05 -6.83 -10.03
C ALA A 279 -12.87 -6.76 -8.73
N VAL A 280 -13.41 -5.59 -8.38
CA VAL A 280 -14.22 -5.39 -7.19
C VAL A 280 -15.59 -4.83 -7.58
N PRO A 281 -16.63 -5.69 -7.67
CA PRO A 281 -17.99 -5.24 -7.95
C PRO A 281 -18.50 -4.29 -6.84
N VAL A 282 -19.21 -3.24 -7.23
CA VAL A 282 -19.84 -2.26 -6.31
C VAL A 282 -21.34 -2.55 -6.16
N GLU A 283 -21.75 -3.79 -6.42
CA GLU A 283 -23.16 -4.25 -6.41
C GLU A 283 -23.78 -4.22 -5.01
#